data_AF-A0A3P7CKS2-F1
#
_entry.id   AF-A0A3P7CKS2-F1
#
_cell.length_a   1.000
_cell.length_b   1.000
_cell.length_c   1.000
_cell.angle_alpha   90.00
_cell.angle_beta   90.00
_cell.angle_gamma   90.00
#
_symmetry.space_group_name_H-M   'P 1'
#
loop_
_entity.id
_entity.type
_entity.pdbx_description
1 polymer ?
#
loop_
_entity_poly.entity_id
_entity_poly.type
_entity_poly.pdbx_seq_one_letter_code
_entity_poly.pdbx_strand_id
1 'polypeptide(L)'
;MMFQNSLLCTSRIKQIVFSSRSNAPKNRYVDVPCLDQSAVLLPQNGYIHANFVHSYSRKNAYILTQGPLDSTVADFWQMVWFSGASVVVIIDGVDGQCSPRQIDHFLFLGWPDYDVPSSAVGFLTFLDVINHDFIPPLIVHCSAGIGRTGASSLPLYQYIERVVDIRGIVSRMRCQRACTVQTSKQYAFIHQADAPHFGRKTDFSDFFYPVLLGMQK
;
A
#
# COMPACT_ATOMS: atom_id res chain seq x y z
N MET A 1 -7.01 11.36 33.92
CA MET A 1 -8.06 10.54 34.57
C MET A 1 -7.48 9.13 34.69
N MET A 2 -7.01 8.76 35.88
CA MET A 2 -6.37 7.46 36.12
C MET A 2 -7.45 6.37 36.17
N PHE A 3 -7.36 5.35 35.31
CA PHE A 3 -8.16 4.14 35.49
C PHE A 3 -7.64 3.40 36.73
N GLN A 4 -8.55 3.12 37.67
CA GLN A 4 -8.26 2.30 38.84
C GLN A 4 -7.89 0.87 38.39
N ASN A 5 -6.75 0.38 38.90
CA ASN A 5 -6.09 -0.89 38.58
C ASN A 5 -6.82 -2.18 39.03
N SER A 6 -8.15 -2.20 39.13
CA SER A 6 -8.86 -3.31 39.78
C SER A 6 -9.06 -4.58 38.93
N LEU A 7 -8.60 -4.60 37.65
CA LEU A 7 -8.72 -5.76 36.75
C LEU A 7 -7.43 -6.14 36.01
N LEU A 8 -6.29 -5.50 36.33
CA LEU A 8 -5.02 -5.97 35.77
C LEU A 8 -4.68 -7.32 36.42
N CYS A 9 -4.45 -8.35 35.60
CA CYS A 9 -3.85 -9.60 36.02
C CYS A 9 -2.39 -9.31 36.45
N THR A 10 -2.20 -8.78 37.65
CA THR A 10 -0.95 -8.13 38.10
C THR A 10 0.16 -9.11 38.50
N SER A 11 -0.06 -10.42 38.45
CA SER A 11 0.96 -11.41 38.80
C SER A 11 1.77 -11.86 37.56
N ARG A 12 2.81 -11.07 37.23
CA ARG A 12 3.89 -11.33 36.23
C ARG A 12 3.65 -10.90 34.78
N ILE A 13 3.10 -9.71 34.55
CA ILE A 13 3.14 -9.08 33.22
C ILE A 13 4.55 -8.53 32.98
N LYS A 14 5.18 -8.90 31.85
CA LYS A 14 6.53 -8.44 31.51
C LYS A 14 6.41 -7.23 30.58
N GLN A 15 7.24 -6.22 30.81
CA GLN A 15 7.29 -4.98 30.01
C GLN A 15 8.75 -4.59 29.73
N ILE A 16 9.63 -5.58 29.61
CA ILE A 16 11.08 -5.40 29.46
C ILE A 16 11.39 -4.67 28.16
N VAL A 17 10.70 -5.03 27.07
CA VAL A 17 10.93 -4.42 25.75
C VAL A 17 10.43 -2.98 25.74
N PHE A 18 9.21 -2.75 26.25
CA PHE A 18 8.61 -1.43 26.43
C PHE A 18 9.48 -0.49 27.29
N SER A 19 10.01 -1.00 28.41
CA SER A 19 10.76 -0.20 29.39
C SER A 19 12.23 0.03 29.00
N SER A 20 12.70 -0.53 27.88
CA SER A 20 14.08 -0.34 27.44
C SER A 20 14.33 1.11 27.00
N ARG A 21 15.50 1.66 27.35
CA ARG A 21 15.88 3.05 27.03
C ARG A 21 15.87 3.33 25.52
N SER A 22 16.22 2.33 24.70
CA SER A 22 16.21 2.43 23.24
C SER A 22 14.80 2.60 22.66
N ASN A 23 13.78 2.08 23.34
CA ASN A 23 12.39 2.09 22.88
C ASN A 23 11.57 3.23 23.49
N ALA A 24 12.05 3.88 24.55
CA ALA A 24 11.35 5.00 25.18
C ALA A 24 10.90 6.10 24.19
N PRO A 25 11.70 6.52 23.18
CA PRO A 25 11.28 7.51 22.19
C PRO A 25 10.17 7.05 21.23
N LYS A 26 9.86 5.74 21.22
CA LYS A 26 8.81 5.14 20.38
C LYS A 26 7.46 5.06 21.11
N ASN A 27 7.41 5.40 22.39
CA ASN A 27 6.21 5.37 23.22
C ASN A 27 5.63 6.78 23.33
N ARG A 28 4.36 6.97 22.95
CA ARG A 28 3.69 8.28 23.08
C ARG A 28 3.50 8.68 24.55
N TYR A 29 3.17 7.70 25.39
CA TYR A 29 2.93 7.88 26.81
C TYR A 29 3.72 6.83 27.61
N VAL A 30 4.45 7.29 28.62
CA VAL A 30 5.31 6.43 29.45
C VAL A 30 4.49 5.58 30.44
N ASP A 31 3.31 6.06 30.81
CA ASP A 31 2.37 5.43 31.74
C ASP A 31 1.37 4.47 31.05
N VAL A 32 1.42 4.35 29.72
CA VAL A 32 0.62 3.39 28.96
C VAL A 32 1.49 2.19 28.57
N PRO A 33 1.42 1.07 29.30
CA PRO A 33 2.33 -0.06 29.08
C PRO A 33 2.02 -0.83 27.80
N CYS A 34 3.07 -1.33 27.13
CA CYS A 34 2.99 -2.34 26.09
C CYS A 34 3.47 -3.69 26.67
N LEU A 35 2.65 -4.73 26.55
CA LEU A 35 2.91 -6.01 27.23
C LEU A 35 3.79 -6.93 26.38
N ASP A 36 4.91 -7.42 26.91
CA ASP A 36 5.85 -8.26 26.15
C ASP A 36 5.18 -9.55 25.63
N GLN A 37 4.28 -10.15 26.42
CA GLN A 37 3.64 -11.43 26.09
C GLN A 37 2.79 -11.41 24.82
N SER A 38 2.25 -10.25 24.47
CA SER A 38 1.38 -10.08 23.30
C SER A 38 1.88 -8.99 22.37
N ALA A 39 3.13 -8.54 22.54
CA ALA A 39 3.70 -7.47 21.73
C ALA A 39 3.76 -7.88 20.26
N VAL A 40 3.43 -6.94 19.37
CA VAL A 40 3.69 -7.10 17.95
C VAL A 40 5.17 -6.81 17.70
N LEU A 41 5.91 -7.79 17.18
CA LEU A 41 7.32 -7.65 16.86
C LEU A 41 7.50 -7.37 15.37
N LEU A 42 8.29 -6.34 15.07
CA LEU A 42 8.70 -6.03 13.71
C LEU A 42 9.86 -6.95 13.26
N PRO A 43 10.16 -7.03 11.96
CA PRO A 43 11.34 -7.73 11.47
C PRO A 43 12.62 -7.30 12.21
N GLN A 44 13.60 -8.20 12.27
CA GLN A 44 14.88 -7.96 12.96
C GLN A 44 14.72 -7.61 14.45
N ASN A 45 13.67 -8.14 15.10
CA ASN A 45 13.32 -7.86 16.48
C ASN A 45 13.06 -6.37 16.76
N GLY A 46 12.53 -5.64 15.77
CA GLY A 46 12.14 -4.25 15.95
C GLY A 46 10.93 -4.11 16.88
N TYR A 47 10.87 -2.98 17.59
CA TYR A 47 9.80 -2.65 18.51
C TYR A 47 8.84 -1.62 17.94
N ILE A 48 7.54 -1.86 18.15
CA ILE A 48 6.44 -0.89 18.01
C ILE A 48 5.52 -1.01 19.24
N HIS A 49 4.92 0.10 19.66
CA HIS A 49 3.94 0.10 20.76
C HIS A 49 2.58 -0.43 20.27
N ALA A 50 2.47 -1.75 20.20
CA ALA A 50 1.27 -2.46 19.76
C ALA A 50 1.18 -3.85 20.39
N ASN A 51 -0.05 -4.29 20.69
CA ASN A 51 -0.33 -5.61 21.24
C ASN A 51 -1.39 -6.34 20.40
N PHE A 52 -1.18 -7.64 20.17
CA PHE A 52 -2.23 -8.54 19.68
C PHE A 52 -3.28 -8.75 20.75
N VAL A 53 -4.55 -8.65 20.36
CA VAL A 53 -5.69 -8.91 21.22
C VAL A 53 -6.55 -10.01 20.58
N HIS A 54 -6.84 -11.05 21.38
CA HIS A 54 -7.74 -12.12 20.95
C HIS A 54 -9.19 -11.63 21.02
N SER A 55 -10.01 -12.07 20.08
CA SER A 55 -11.48 -12.06 20.27
C SER A 55 -11.89 -13.34 21.01
N TYR A 56 -13.18 -13.49 21.32
CA TYR A 56 -13.71 -14.72 21.89
C TYR A 56 -13.49 -15.95 21.01
N SER A 57 -13.52 -15.80 19.68
CA SER A 57 -13.48 -16.90 18.72
C SER A 57 -12.16 -17.02 17.95
N ARG A 58 -11.33 -15.97 17.94
CA ARG A 58 -10.12 -15.89 17.12
C ARG A 58 -8.95 -15.30 17.90
N LYS A 59 -7.83 -16.03 17.93
CA LYS A 59 -6.56 -15.49 18.43
C LYS A 59 -6.05 -14.39 17.48
N ASN A 60 -5.48 -13.31 18.04
CA ASN A 60 -4.87 -12.21 17.28
C ASN A 60 -5.89 -11.59 16.32
N ALA A 61 -7.12 -11.43 16.80
CA ALA A 61 -8.21 -10.86 16.02
C ALA A 61 -8.01 -9.36 15.79
N TYR A 62 -7.35 -8.69 16.74
CA TYR A 62 -7.07 -7.26 16.69
C TYR A 62 -5.60 -6.98 16.98
N ILE A 63 -5.13 -5.85 16.48
CA ILE A 63 -3.93 -5.19 16.96
C ILE A 63 -4.39 -3.86 17.55
N LEU A 64 -4.13 -3.65 18.85
CA LEU A 64 -4.33 -2.36 19.48
C LEU A 64 -2.98 -1.67 19.58
N THR A 65 -2.91 -0.42 19.11
CA THR A 65 -1.67 0.35 19.00
C THR A 65 -1.93 1.83 19.27
N GLN A 66 -0.89 2.56 19.68
CA GLN A 66 -0.93 4.02 19.75
C GLN A 66 -1.06 4.64 18.35
N GLY A 67 -1.54 5.89 18.27
CA GLY A 67 -1.38 6.68 17.04
C GLY A 67 0.11 6.87 16.71
N PRO A 68 0.56 6.63 15.47
CA PRO A 68 1.97 6.68 15.12
C PRO A 68 2.56 8.07 15.42
N LEU A 69 3.76 8.08 15.98
CA LEU A 69 4.62 9.27 16.09
C LEU A 69 5.36 9.46 14.76
N ASP A 70 5.84 10.67 14.48
CA ASP A 70 6.67 10.97 13.30
C ASP A 70 7.86 9.99 13.17
N SER A 71 8.49 9.64 14.30
CA SER A 71 9.60 8.69 14.39
C SER A 71 9.22 7.22 14.18
N THR A 72 7.92 6.89 14.15
CA THR A 72 7.40 5.51 14.11
C THR A 72 6.43 5.26 12.95
N VAL A 73 6.26 6.21 12.03
CA VAL A 73 5.39 6.03 10.85
C VAL A 73 5.84 4.84 10.00
N ALA A 74 7.15 4.68 9.79
CA ALA A 74 7.70 3.54 9.04
C ALA A 74 7.49 2.21 9.77
N ASP A 75 7.64 2.20 11.09
CA ASP A 75 7.39 1.03 11.95
C ASP A 75 5.90 0.63 11.90
N PHE A 76 4.99 1.61 11.92
CA PHE A 76 3.55 1.39 11.80
C PHE A 76 3.17 0.72 10.48
N TRP A 77 3.69 1.22 9.35
CA TRP A 77 3.40 0.61 8.05
C TRP A 77 4.04 -0.76 7.88
N GLN A 78 5.22 -1.01 8.47
CA GLN A 78 5.78 -2.36 8.55
C GLN A 78 4.86 -3.30 9.33
N MET A 79 4.34 -2.87 10.48
CA MET A 79 3.38 -3.65 11.25
C MET A 79 2.12 -3.98 10.44
N VAL A 80 1.51 -2.98 9.79
CA VAL A 80 0.33 -3.17 8.93
C VAL A 80 0.60 -4.20 7.84
N TRP A 81 1.74 -4.08 7.16
CA TRP A 81 2.15 -4.99 6.09
C TRP A 81 2.38 -6.43 6.59
N PHE A 82 3.25 -6.62 7.59
CA PHE A 82 3.64 -7.96 8.05
C PHE A 82 2.56 -8.67 8.87
N SER A 83 1.62 -7.94 9.48
CA SER A 83 0.46 -8.54 10.15
C SER A 83 -0.62 -9.01 9.19
N GLY A 84 -0.59 -8.56 7.92
CA GLY A 84 -1.66 -8.81 6.95
C GLY A 84 -2.95 -8.06 7.29
N ALA A 85 -2.87 -6.93 7.98
CA ALA A 85 -4.03 -6.12 8.32
C ALA A 85 -4.67 -5.55 7.04
N SER A 86 -5.94 -5.86 6.81
CA SER A 86 -6.72 -5.35 5.67
C SER A 86 -7.45 -4.03 5.96
N VAL A 87 -7.64 -3.71 7.25
CA VAL A 87 -8.38 -2.51 7.68
C VAL A 87 -7.62 -1.85 8.83
N VAL A 88 -7.46 -0.53 8.76
CA VAL A 88 -6.94 0.32 9.84
C VAL A 88 -8.06 1.24 10.29
N VAL A 89 -8.38 1.21 11.59
CA VAL A 89 -9.39 2.07 12.20
C VAL A 89 -8.69 3.15 13.01
N ILE A 90 -8.96 4.41 12.69
CA ILE A 90 -8.44 5.57 13.42
C ILE A 90 -9.61 6.20 14.19
N ILE A 91 -9.45 6.32 15.50
CA ILE A 91 -10.49 6.83 16.43
C ILE A 91 -10.15 8.21 17.00
N ASP A 92 -9.15 8.88 16.43
CA ASP A 92 -8.69 10.22 16.78
C ASP A 92 -8.59 11.06 15.50
N GLY A 93 -9.19 12.25 15.47
CA GLY A 93 -9.33 13.05 14.26
C GLY A 93 -9.47 14.53 14.58
N VAL A 94 -8.72 15.36 13.84
CA VAL A 94 -8.56 16.79 14.11
C VAL A 94 -9.81 17.60 13.71
N ASP A 95 -10.65 17.08 12.81
CA ASP A 95 -11.65 17.90 12.10
C ASP A 95 -13.10 17.43 12.27
N GLY A 96 -13.38 16.46 13.15
CA GLY A 96 -14.76 16.01 13.47
C GLY A 96 -15.53 15.36 12.31
N GLN A 97 -14.97 15.29 11.12
CA GLN A 97 -15.51 14.55 9.97
C GLN A 97 -14.88 13.16 9.92
N CYS A 98 -15.69 12.13 10.20
CA CYS A 98 -15.29 10.74 10.04
C CYS A 98 -15.92 10.22 8.75
N SER A 99 -15.18 10.25 7.64
CA SER A 99 -15.53 9.46 6.46
C SER A 99 -14.56 8.28 6.36
N PRO A 100 -15.07 7.04 6.23
CA PRO A 100 -14.19 5.90 6.03
C PRO A 100 -13.43 6.09 4.71
N ARG A 101 -12.11 5.88 4.74
CA ARG A 101 -11.27 5.84 3.55
C ARG A 101 -10.88 4.40 3.27
N GLN A 102 -11.39 3.84 2.18
CA GLN A 102 -10.93 2.55 1.68
C GLN A 102 -9.59 2.72 0.96
N ILE A 103 -8.66 1.81 1.21
CA ILE A 103 -7.35 1.75 0.55
C ILE A 103 -7.17 0.33 0.05
N ASP A 104 -7.13 0.15 -1.27
CA ASP A 104 -6.88 -1.13 -1.90
C ASP A 104 -5.39 -1.26 -2.25
N HIS A 105 -4.78 -2.40 -1.91
CA HIS A 105 -3.38 -2.69 -2.21
C HIS A 105 -3.28 -3.90 -3.15
N PHE A 106 -2.89 -3.65 -4.39
CA PHE A 106 -2.76 -4.67 -5.43
C PHE A 106 -1.31 -5.14 -5.58
N LEU A 107 -1.08 -6.44 -5.40
CA LEU A 107 0.24 -7.06 -5.56
C LEU A 107 0.31 -7.87 -6.86
N PHE A 108 1.13 -7.43 -7.81
CA PHE A 108 1.41 -8.18 -9.03
C PHE A 108 2.62 -9.11 -8.85
N LEU A 109 2.38 -10.42 -8.79
CA LEU A 109 3.42 -11.44 -8.63
C LEU A 109 4.06 -11.88 -9.96
N GLY A 110 3.51 -11.47 -11.10
CA GLY A 110 3.96 -11.92 -12.42
C GLY A 110 5.23 -11.24 -12.95
N TRP A 111 5.86 -10.35 -12.19
CA TRP A 111 7.07 -9.63 -12.63
C TRP A 111 8.35 -10.33 -12.14
N PRO A 112 9.14 -10.97 -13.02
CA PRO A 112 10.32 -11.73 -12.62
C PRO A 112 11.48 -10.86 -12.12
N ASP A 113 12.35 -11.46 -11.31
CA ASP A 113 13.58 -10.84 -10.84
C ASP A 113 14.57 -10.58 -11.97
N TYR A 114 15.01 -9.32 -12.04
CA TYR A 114 15.95 -8.79 -13.03
C TYR A 114 15.51 -8.87 -14.52
N ASP A 115 14.25 -9.23 -14.80
CA ASP A 115 13.72 -9.31 -16.16
C ASP A 115 12.33 -8.64 -16.30
N VAL A 116 11.68 -8.87 -17.45
CA VAL A 116 10.30 -8.49 -17.76
C VAL A 116 9.42 -9.73 -17.93
N PRO A 117 8.09 -9.63 -17.73
CA PRO A 117 7.19 -10.73 -18.07
C PRO A 117 7.33 -11.14 -19.54
N SER A 118 7.24 -12.44 -19.84
CA SER A 118 7.35 -12.96 -21.21
C SER A 118 6.18 -12.55 -22.10
N SER A 119 5.04 -12.20 -21.49
CA SER A 119 3.83 -11.72 -22.14
C SER A 119 3.25 -10.54 -21.35
N ALA A 120 2.77 -9.54 -22.07
CA ALA A 120 2.06 -8.40 -21.48
C ALA A 120 0.65 -8.76 -20.99
N VAL A 121 0.06 -9.87 -21.46
CA VAL A 121 -1.34 -10.25 -21.18
C VAL A 121 -1.63 -10.29 -19.68
N GLY A 122 -0.80 -10.98 -18.89
CA GLY A 122 -1.03 -11.09 -17.44
C GLY A 122 -0.94 -9.74 -16.71
N PHE A 123 -0.10 -8.84 -17.20
CA PHE A 123 0.02 -7.50 -16.62
C PHE A 123 -1.15 -6.60 -17.04
N LEU A 124 -1.60 -6.68 -18.30
CA LEU A 124 -2.79 -5.95 -18.77
C LEU A 124 -4.06 -6.40 -18.04
N THR A 125 -4.27 -7.71 -17.87
CA THR A 125 -5.38 -8.24 -17.06
C THR A 125 -5.32 -7.78 -15.60
N PHE A 126 -4.11 -7.64 -15.03
CA PHE A 126 -3.94 -7.07 -13.69
C PHE A 126 -4.32 -5.58 -13.66
N LEU A 127 -3.97 -4.81 -14.69
CA LEU A 127 -4.41 -3.43 -14.80
C LEU A 127 -5.93 -3.32 -14.95
N ASP A 128 -6.59 -4.23 -15.66
CA ASP A 128 -8.06 -4.25 -15.77
C ASP A 128 -8.73 -4.41 -14.39
N VAL A 129 -8.13 -5.17 -13.47
CA VAL A 129 -8.60 -5.29 -12.08
C VAL A 129 -8.45 -3.96 -11.31
N ILE A 130 -7.39 -3.19 -11.61
CA ILE A 130 -7.17 -1.86 -11.01
C ILE A 130 -8.07 -0.79 -11.66
N ASN A 131 -8.45 -0.97 -12.93
CA ASN A 131 -9.03 0.05 -13.80
C ASN A 131 -10.55 0.26 -13.61
N HIS A 132 -11.09 0.00 -12.42
CA HIS A 132 -12.41 0.45 -12.03
C HIS A 132 -12.28 1.66 -11.08
N ASP A 133 -12.43 2.86 -11.63
CA ASP A 133 -12.67 4.11 -10.89
C ASP A 133 -11.58 4.60 -9.93
N PHE A 134 -10.29 4.27 -10.16
CA PHE A 134 -9.25 4.87 -9.33
C PHE A 134 -9.20 6.39 -9.53
N ILE A 135 -9.22 7.13 -8.42
CA ILE A 135 -9.09 8.59 -8.41
C ILE A 135 -7.62 8.90 -8.10
N PRO A 136 -6.88 9.59 -8.99
CA PRO A 136 -5.51 10.00 -8.72
C PRO A 136 -5.36 10.76 -7.39
N PRO A 137 -4.21 10.63 -6.70
CA PRO A 137 -2.99 9.96 -7.15
C PRO A 137 -2.98 8.43 -6.90
N LEU A 138 -2.48 7.67 -7.87
CA LEU A 138 -2.15 6.25 -7.71
C LEU A 138 -0.71 6.09 -7.21
N ILE A 139 -0.52 5.31 -6.16
CA ILE A 139 0.82 4.95 -5.65
C ILE A 139 1.28 3.66 -6.34
N VAL A 140 2.39 3.73 -7.06
CA VAL A 140 3.04 2.58 -7.70
C VAL A 140 4.47 2.47 -7.19
N HIS A 141 4.86 1.29 -6.70
CA HIS A 141 6.24 1.06 -6.24
C HIS A 141 6.78 -0.31 -6.68
N CYS A 142 8.09 -0.46 -6.56
CA CYS A 142 8.76 -1.76 -6.63
C CYS A 142 9.80 -1.83 -5.50
N SER A 143 11.08 -2.04 -5.83
CA SER A 143 12.20 -1.89 -4.90
C SER A 143 12.75 -0.45 -4.95
N ALA A 144 13.50 -0.08 -6.00
CA ALA A 144 14.06 1.26 -6.14
C ALA A 144 13.07 2.32 -6.66
N GLY A 145 11.88 1.92 -7.10
CA GLY A 145 10.83 2.84 -7.57
C GLY A 145 11.16 3.55 -8.90
N ILE A 146 11.84 2.86 -9.83
CA ILE A 146 12.25 3.43 -11.14
C ILE A 146 11.99 2.50 -12.33
N GLY A 147 12.46 1.25 -12.30
CA GLY A 147 12.45 0.34 -13.45
C GLY A 147 11.07 -0.27 -13.70
N ARG A 148 10.69 -1.27 -12.88
CA ARG A 148 9.36 -1.90 -12.92
C ARG A 148 8.26 -0.86 -12.73
N THR A 149 8.43 0.04 -11.76
CA THR A 149 7.51 1.15 -11.49
C THR A 149 7.25 2.00 -12.74
N GLY A 150 8.30 2.42 -13.44
CA GLY A 150 8.14 3.18 -14.68
C GLY A 150 7.41 2.41 -15.76
N ALA A 151 7.83 1.17 -15.99
CA ALA A 151 7.27 0.34 -17.04
C ALA A 151 5.80 -0.06 -16.75
N SER A 152 5.44 -0.30 -15.49
CA SER A 152 4.08 -0.63 -15.06
C SER A 152 3.15 0.58 -15.09
N SER A 153 3.66 1.79 -14.86
CA SER A 153 2.84 3.01 -14.84
C SER A 153 2.51 3.54 -16.23
N LEU A 154 3.21 3.11 -17.29
CA LEU A 154 3.06 3.71 -18.62
C LEU A 154 1.67 3.45 -19.24
N PRO A 155 1.10 2.23 -19.23
CA PRO A 155 -0.25 2.00 -19.76
C PRO A 155 -1.32 2.85 -19.04
N LEU A 156 -1.17 3.02 -17.71
CA LEU A 156 -2.05 3.89 -16.92
C LEU A 156 -1.89 5.37 -17.28
N TYR A 157 -0.66 5.82 -17.53
CA TYR A 157 -0.38 7.17 -18.01
C TYR A 157 -1.02 7.42 -19.38
N GLN A 158 -0.91 6.47 -20.32
CA GLN A 158 -1.56 6.55 -21.63
C GLN A 158 -3.09 6.59 -21.50
N TYR A 159 -3.66 5.81 -20.56
CA TYR A 159 -5.10 5.82 -20.27
C TYR A 159 -5.58 7.19 -19.77
N ILE A 160 -4.85 7.81 -18.84
CA ILE A 160 -5.17 9.14 -18.30
C ILE A 160 -5.06 10.22 -19.38
N GLU A 161 -3.93 10.27 -20.09
CA GLU A 161 -3.62 11.36 -21.03
C GLU A 161 -4.26 11.17 -22.41
N ARG A 162 -4.73 9.96 -22.73
CA ARG A 162 -5.22 9.58 -24.06
C ARG A 162 -4.21 9.83 -25.18
N VAL A 163 -2.92 9.59 -24.91
CA VAL A 163 -1.80 9.80 -25.84
C VAL A 163 -1.03 8.51 -26.07
N VAL A 164 -0.67 8.22 -27.33
CA VAL A 164 0.19 7.10 -27.73
C VAL A 164 1.57 7.63 -28.13
N ASP A 165 2.36 8.04 -27.14
CA ASP A 165 3.74 8.53 -27.32
C ASP A 165 4.66 7.96 -26.23
N ILE A 166 5.01 6.68 -26.38
CA ILE A 166 5.85 5.96 -25.40
C ILE A 166 7.16 6.72 -25.15
N ARG A 167 7.83 7.20 -26.20
CA ARG A 167 9.12 7.89 -26.08
C ARG A 167 8.98 9.20 -25.30
N GLY A 168 8.03 10.05 -25.67
CA GLY A 168 7.83 11.33 -24.99
C GLY A 168 7.26 11.18 -23.59
N ILE A 169 6.45 10.16 -23.31
CA ILE A 169 6.00 9.83 -21.96
C ILE A 169 7.19 9.41 -21.10
N VAL A 170 8.02 8.45 -21.56
CA VAL A 170 9.22 8.03 -20.81
C VAL A 170 10.17 9.20 -20.60
N SER A 171 10.36 10.06 -21.60
CA SER A 171 11.17 11.27 -21.47
C SER A 171 10.64 12.20 -20.38
N ARG A 172 9.33 12.47 -20.37
CA ARG A 172 8.68 13.30 -19.35
C ARG A 172 8.77 12.67 -17.96
N MET A 173 8.50 11.38 -17.82
CA MET A 173 8.63 10.66 -16.55
C MET A 173 10.07 10.74 -16.03
N ARG A 174 11.09 10.63 -16.89
CA ARG A 174 12.50 10.78 -16.50
C ARG A 174 12.86 12.18 -16.03
N CYS A 175 12.17 13.23 -16.50
CA CYS A 175 12.33 14.59 -15.98
C CYS A 175 11.74 14.77 -14.58
N GLN A 176 10.74 13.96 -14.19
CA GLN A 176 10.08 14.05 -12.88
C GLN A 176 10.63 13.03 -11.87
N ARG A 177 11.07 11.87 -12.35
CA ARG A 177 11.68 10.77 -11.58
C ARG A 177 12.83 10.19 -12.41
N ALA A 178 14.06 10.58 -12.07
CA ALA A 178 15.25 10.15 -12.80
C ALA A 178 15.35 8.62 -12.95
N CYS A 179 15.87 8.17 -14.10
CA CYS A 179 16.09 6.76 -14.43
C CYS A 179 14.83 5.89 -14.55
N THR A 180 13.64 6.49 -14.64
CA THR A 180 12.38 5.76 -14.91
C THR A 180 12.49 4.95 -16.21
N VAL A 181 12.04 3.69 -16.18
CA VAL A 181 12.32 2.65 -17.20
C VAL A 181 13.83 2.47 -17.36
N GLN A 182 14.39 1.53 -16.57
CA GLN A 182 15.82 1.41 -16.35
C GLN A 182 16.55 0.61 -17.43
N THR A 183 15.88 -0.35 -18.08
CA THR A 183 16.51 -1.26 -19.05
C THR A 183 15.85 -1.23 -20.42
N SER A 184 16.59 -1.60 -21.46
CA SER A 184 16.05 -1.76 -22.81
C SER A 184 14.96 -2.83 -22.89
N LYS A 185 15.08 -3.91 -22.10
CA LYS A 185 14.03 -4.95 -21.98
C LYS A 185 12.72 -4.39 -21.45
N GLN A 186 12.76 -3.53 -20.43
CA GLN A 186 11.57 -2.84 -19.88
C GLN A 186 10.94 -1.92 -20.94
N TYR A 187 11.76 -1.19 -21.68
CA TYR A 187 11.28 -0.34 -22.77
C TYR A 187 10.62 -1.17 -23.89
N ALA A 188 11.21 -2.30 -24.27
CA ALA A 188 10.63 -3.22 -25.26
C ALA A 188 9.32 -3.86 -24.78
N PHE A 189 9.22 -4.23 -23.50
CA PHE A 189 8.01 -4.77 -22.90
C PHE A 189 6.83 -3.78 -22.98
N ILE A 190 7.09 -2.48 -22.79
CA ILE A 190 6.07 -1.43 -22.94
C ILE A 190 5.49 -1.45 -24.36
N HIS A 191 6.35 -1.54 -25.38
CA HIS A 191 5.90 -1.66 -26.77
C HIS A 191 5.12 -2.96 -27.03
N GLN A 192 5.49 -4.08 -26.39
CA GLN A 192 4.74 -5.33 -26.46
C GLN A 192 3.32 -5.19 -25.86
N ALA A 193 3.18 -4.44 -24.77
CA ALA A 193 1.89 -4.17 -24.13
C ALA A 193 1.00 -3.24 -24.98
N ASP A 194 1.60 -2.34 -25.75
CA ASP A 194 0.89 -1.41 -26.64
C ASP A 194 0.50 -2.07 -27.97
N ALA A 195 1.26 -3.06 -28.46
CA ALA A 195 1.06 -3.71 -29.77
C ALA A 195 -0.36 -4.24 -30.05
N PRO A 196 -1.10 -4.86 -29.11
CA PRO A 196 -2.49 -5.26 -29.33
C PRO A 196 -3.44 -4.10 -29.68
N HIS A 197 -3.09 -2.87 -29.30
CA HIS A 197 -3.87 -1.65 -29.58
C HIS A 197 -3.51 -1.02 -30.93
N PHE A 198 -2.35 -1.34 -31.51
CA PHE A 198 -1.88 -0.80 -32.79
C PHE A 198 -2.44 -1.56 -34.02
N GLY A 199 -2.94 -2.79 -33.82
CA GLY A 199 -3.46 -3.67 -34.89
C GLY A 199 -4.96 -3.60 -35.13
N ARG A 200 -5.73 -2.95 -34.25
CA ARG A 200 -7.11 -2.56 -34.53
C ARG A 200 -7.06 -1.13 -35.05
N LYS A 201 -7.72 -0.85 -36.19
CA LYS A 201 -8.16 0.53 -36.47
C LYS A 201 -8.81 1.01 -35.17
N THR A 202 -8.30 2.09 -34.61
CA THR A 202 -8.85 2.70 -33.40
C THR A 202 -10.30 3.06 -33.67
N ASP A 203 -11.20 2.11 -33.37
CA ASP A 203 -12.60 2.40 -33.21
C ASP A 203 -12.76 2.89 -31.78
N PHE A 204 -12.82 4.22 -31.65
CA PHE A 204 -13.03 4.89 -30.38
C PHE A 204 -14.43 4.61 -29.80
N SER A 205 -15.27 3.80 -30.48
CA SER A 205 -16.53 3.28 -29.96
C SER A 205 -16.36 2.34 -28.76
N ASP A 206 -15.23 1.66 -28.60
CA ASP A 206 -14.99 0.78 -27.44
C ASP A 206 -14.62 1.55 -26.16
N PHE A 207 -14.28 2.84 -26.29
CA PHE A 207 -13.97 3.72 -25.15
C PHE A 207 -15.15 4.59 -24.69
N PHE A 208 -16.29 4.54 -25.38
CA PHE A 208 -17.50 5.27 -25.04
C PHE A 208 -18.74 4.45 -25.39
N TYR A 209 -19.36 3.78 -24.40
CA TYR A 209 -20.83 3.69 -24.16
C TYR A 209 -21.14 2.66 -23.04
N PRO A 210 -22.13 2.88 -22.14
CA PRO A 210 -22.22 3.93 -21.12
C PRO A 210 -22.45 3.36 -19.69
N VAL A 211 -21.86 3.98 -18.65
CA VAL A 211 -22.41 3.95 -17.27
C VAL A 211 -23.47 5.05 -17.12
N LEU A 212 -24.38 5.09 -18.07
CA LEU A 212 -25.61 5.87 -18.04
C LEU A 212 -26.68 5.03 -18.73
N LEU A 213 -27.22 4.05 -18.01
CA LEU A 213 -28.63 3.62 -18.06
C LEU A 213 -28.87 2.61 -16.93
N GLY A 214 -29.51 3.09 -15.87
CA GLY A 214 -29.79 2.39 -14.62
C GLY A 214 -28.92 2.96 -13.50
N MET A 215 -29.22 4.13 -12.93
CA MET A 215 -30.43 4.35 -12.14
C MET A 215 -30.92 5.80 -12.28
N GLN A 216 -32.05 5.98 -12.98
CA GLN A 216 -33.02 7.01 -12.62
C GLN A 216 -34.30 6.29 -12.20
N LYS A 217 -34.50 6.20 -10.89
CA LYS A 217 -35.71 6.59 -10.15
C LYS A 217 -35.40 6.57 -8.66
#